data_AF-A0A840HAC2-F1
#
_entry.id   AF-A0A840HAC2-F1
#
_cell.length_a   1.000
_cell.length_b   1.000
_cell.length_c   1.000
_cell.angle_alpha   90.00
_cell.angle_beta   90.00
_cell.angle_gamma   90.00
#
_symmetry.space_group_name_H-M   'P 1'
#
loop_
_entity.id
_entity.type
_entity.pdbx_description
1 polymer ?
#
loop_
_entity_poly.entity_id
_entity_poly.type
_entity_poly.pdbx_seq_one_letter_code
_entity_poly.pdbx_strand_id
1 'polypeptide(L)'
;MLETYFSAAKMLGHLLSGPSGPYLDGFAAALERQGYGPETAVRYLRAAAHIGHVMAEQGAGLMDVDLAAFGEHLRSCRCPRAKGGRRNHHTIYGARLFRRHLVELGLCRSAAVGQAPAEP
;
A
#
# COMPACT_ATOMS: atom_id res chain seq x y z
N MET A 1 -11.17 -11.13 -4.75
CA MET A 1 -10.69 -11.28 -3.35
C MET A 1 -10.99 -10.08 -2.47
N LEU A 2 -10.86 -8.85 -2.97
CA LEU A 2 -11.04 -7.63 -2.18
C LEU A 2 -12.45 -7.47 -1.60
N GLU A 3 -13.47 -7.92 -2.33
CA GLU A 3 -14.88 -7.95 -1.93
C GLU A 3 -15.17 -8.84 -0.70
N THR A 4 -14.32 -9.84 -0.43
CA THR A 4 -14.39 -10.68 0.78
C THR A 4 -14.06 -9.90 2.05
N TYR A 5 -13.28 -8.81 1.92
CA TYR A 5 -12.86 -7.94 3.02
C TYR A 5 -13.71 -6.67 3.16
N PHE A 6 -14.39 -6.26 2.08
CA PHE A 6 -15.17 -5.02 2.04
C PHE A 6 -16.49 -5.22 1.29
N SER A 7 -17.59 -5.36 2.03
CA SER A 7 -18.92 -5.59 1.42
C SER A 7 -19.61 -4.32 0.91
N ALA A 8 -19.16 -3.13 1.32
CA ALA A 8 -19.77 -1.87 0.91
C ALA A 8 -19.20 -1.40 -0.45
N ALA A 9 -20.03 -1.44 -1.50
CA ALA A 9 -19.64 -1.04 -2.86
C ALA A 9 -19.03 0.38 -2.94
N LYS A 10 -19.56 1.34 -2.16
CA LYS A 10 -19.01 2.69 -2.07
C LYS A 10 -17.58 2.72 -1.53
N MET A 11 -17.27 1.86 -0.54
CA MET A 11 -15.94 1.76 0.04
C MET A 11 -14.97 1.07 -0.92
N LEU A 12 -15.41 0.01 -1.61
CA LEU A 12 -14.63 -0.61 -2.69
C LEU A 12 -14.28 0.40 -3.78
N GLY A 13 -15.27 1.18 -4.24
CA GLY A 13 -15.05 2.25 -5.21
C GLY A 13 -13.95 3.21 -4.75
N HIS A 14 -14.03 3.70 -3.51
CA HIS A 14 -13.01 4.60 -2.96
C HIS A 14 -11.60 3.97 -2.91
N LEU A 15 -11.50 2.70 -2.49
CA LEU A 15 -10.22 1.98 -2.43
C LEU A 15 -9.63 1.80 -3.84
N LEU A 16 -10.47 1.51 -4.82
CA LEU A 16 -10.09 1.21 -6.20
C LEU A 16 -9.87 2.46 -7.06
N SER A 17 -10.39 3.63 -6.71
CA SER A 17 -10.19 4.87 -7.49
C SER A 17 -8.76 5.42 -7.47
N GLY A 18 -7.87 4.87 -6.63
CA GLY A 18 -6.48 5.31 -6.55
C GLY A 18 -5.54 4.49 -7.44
N PRO A 19 -4.30 4.94 -7.67
CA PRO A 19 -3.30 4.21 -8.45
C PRO A 19 -2.97 2.83 -7.87
N SER A 20 -3.22 2.60 -6.57
CA SER A 20 -3.10 1.30 -5.92
C SER A 20 -4.21 0.31 -6.31
N GLY A 21 -5.35 0.79 -6.79
CA GLY A 21 -6.57 0.03 -7.03
C GLY A 21 -6.37 -1.28 -7.79
N PRO A 22 -5.71 -1.28 -8.96
CA PRO A 22 -5.46 -2.49 -9.74
C PRO A 22 -4.70 -3.59 -8.99
N TYR A 23 -3.95 -3.23 -7.94
CA TYR A 23 -3.08 -4.15 -7.20
C TYR A 23 -3.68 -4.59 -5.85
N LEU A 24 -4.83 -4.03 -5.45
CA LEU A 24 -5.43 -4.33 -4.15
C LEU A 24 -6.01 -5.75 -4.10
N ASP A 25 -6.55 -6.28 -5.20
CA ASP A 25 -7.09 -7.64 -5.21
C ASP A 25 -5.98 -8.69 -5.09
N GLY A 26 -4.90 -8.53 -5.85
CA GLY A 26 -3.70 -9.37 -5.76
C GLY A 26 -3.04 -9.30 -4.38
N PHE A 27 -3.03 -8.12 -3.76
CA PHE A 27 -2.53 -7.95 -2.41
C PHE A 27 -3.44 -8.63 -1.37
N ALA A 28 -4.77 -8.53 -1.51
CA ALA A 28 -5.72 -9.24 -0.65
C ALA A 28 -5.51 -10.77 -0.72
N ALA A 29 -5.31 -11.31 -1.92
CA ALA A 29 -5.00 -12.72 -2.12
C ALA A 29 -3.66 -13.12 -1.47
N ALA A 30 -2.64 -12.26 -1.56
CA ALA A 30 -1.34 -12.50 -0.93
C ALA A 30 -1.44 -12.51 0.60
N LEU A 31 -2.27 -11.65 1.20
CA LEU A 31 -2.48 -11.61 2.65
C LEU A 31 -3.17 -12.89 3.15
N GLU A 32 -4.17 -13.37 2.40
CA GLU A 32 -4.85 -14.62 2.72
C GLU A 32 -3.88 -15.82 2.67
N ARG A 33 -3.09 -15.94 1.59
CA ARG A 33 -2.09 -17.03 1.46
C ARG A 33 -1.04 -17.01 2.55
N GLN A 34 -0.71 -15.84 3.09
CA GLN A 34 0.21 -15.69 4.22
C GLN A 34 -0.45 -15.95 5.58
N GLY A 35 -1.75 -16.27 5.63
CA GLY A 35 -2.47 -16.61 6.85
C GLY A 35 -2.86 -15.41 7.71
N TYR A 36 -2.88 -14.19 7.15
CA TYR A 36 -3.33 -13.03 7.92
C TYR A 36 -4.85 -13.10 8.15
N GLY A 37 -5.25 -12.90 9.41
CA GLY A 37 -6.68 -12.84 9.76
C GLY A 37 -7.41 -11.65 9.12
N PRO A 38 -8.74 -11.73 8.93
CA PRO A 38 -9.53 -10.78 8.14
C PRO A 38 -9.43 -9.33 8.64
N GLU A 39 -9.47 -9.12 9.95
CA GLU A 39 -9.33 -7.77 10.54
C GLU A 39 -7.96 -7.14 10.25
N THR A 40 -6.91 -7.95 10.26
CA THR A 40 -5.54 -7.51 9.96
C THR A 40 -5.40 -7.21 8.47
N ALA A 41 -5.94 -8.07 7.62
CA ALA A 41 -5.94 -7.87 6.18
C ALA A 41 -6.67 -6.57 5.78
N VAL A 42 -7.83 -6.27 6.37
CA VAL A 42 -8.55 -5.00 6.18
C VAL A 42 -7.68 -3.79 6.50
N ARG A 43 -6.91 -3.84 7.61
CA ARG A 43 -6.01 -2.74 8.01
C ARG A 43 -4.90 -2.55 6.98
N TYR A 44 -4.32 -3.63 6.46
CA TYR A 44 -3.25 -3.57 5.48
C TYR A 44 -3.74 -3.12 4.10
N LEU A 45 -4.93 -3.55 3.68
CA LEU A 45 -5.57 -3.11 2.44
C LEU A 45 -5.89 -1.61 2.49
N ARG A 46 -6.34 -1.09 3.63
CA ARG A 46 -6.50 0.37 3.83
C ARG A 46 -5.16 1.11 3.75
N ALA A 47 -4.09 0.54 4.31
CA ALA A 47 -2.76 1.13 4.21
C ALA A 47 -2.25 1.19 2.75
N ALA A 48 -2.52 0.14 1.96
CA ALA A 48 -2.19 0.09 0.54
C ALA A 48 -2.94 1.17 -0.27
N ALA A 49 -4.25 1.32 -0.01
CA ALA A 49 -5.05 2.39 -0.62
C ALA A 49 -4.60 3.80 -0.17
N HIS A 50 -4.10 3.93 1.06
CA HIS A 50 -3.53 5.18 1.57
C HIS A 50 -2.27 5.57 0.80
N ILE A 51 -1.33 4.64 0.57
CA ILE A 51 -0.15 4.88 -0.26
C ILE A 51 -0.58 5.39 -1.63
N GLY A 52 -1.49 4.68 -2.30
CA GLY A 52 -1.94 5.09 -3.64
C GLY A 52 -2.52 6.51 -3.65
N HIS A 53 -3.28 6.87 -2.62
CA HIS A 53 -3.82 8.23 -2.50
C HIS A 53 -2.72 9.29 -2.30
N VAL A 54 -1.78 9.07 -1.38
CA VAL A 54 -0.69 10.03 -1.09
C VAL A 54 0.21 10.21 -2.31
N MET A 55 0.55 9.12 -2.99
CA MET A 55 1.38 9.17 -4.20
C MET A 55 0.67 9.97 -5.31
N ALA A 56 -0.64 9.76 -5.50
CA ALA A 56 -1.43 10.52 -6.46
C ALA A 56 -1.46 12.03 -6.13
N GLU A 57 -1.62 12.40 -4.86
CA GLU A 57 -1.58 13.81 -4.43
C GLU A 57 -0.20 14.46 -4.64
N GLN A 58 0.88 13.67 -4.60
CA GLN A 58 2.25 14.12 -4.82
C GLN A 58 2.66 14.10 -6.30
N GLY A 59 1.77 13.66 -7.21
CA GLY A 59 2.12 13.44 -8.62
C GLY A 59 3.16 12.33 -8.82
N ALA A 60 3.37 11.49 -7.80
CA ALA A 60 4.33 10.40 -7.80
C ALA A 60 3.65 9.10 -8.28
N GLY A 61 4.40 8.31 -9.05
CA GLY A 61 3.96 6.97 -9.45
C GLY A 61 4.25 5.94 -8.36
N LEU A 62 3.57 4.80 -8.43
CA LEU A 62 3.87 3.63 -7.58
C LEU A 62 5.24 2.99 -7.89
N MET A 63 6.02 3.54 -8.80
CA MET A 63 7.34 3.04 -9.18
C MET A 63 8.39 3.23 -8.08
N ASP A 64 8.20 4.22 -7.21
CA ASP A 64 9.12 4.57 -6.13
C ASP A 64 8.36 4.93 -4.86
N VAL A 65 7.84 3.90 -4.18
CA VAL A 65 7.11 4.10 -2.91
C VAL A 65 8.10 4.37 -1.79
N ASP A 66 8.22 5.64 -1.41
CA ASP A 66 9.03 6.06 -0.27
C ASP A 66 8.27 5.92 1.06
N LEU A 67 8.66 4.91 1.85
CA LEU A 67 8.03 4.61 3.13
C LEU A 67 8.37 5.63 4.22
N ALA A 68 9.49 6.36 4.09
CA ALA A 68 9.88 7.37 5.07
C ALA A 68 9.00 8.62 4.93
N ALA A 69 8.81 9.10 3.70
CA ALA A 69 7.89 10.15 3.31
C ALA A 69 6.45 9.80 3.67
N PHE A 70 6.03 8.54 3.46
CA PHE A 70 4.72 8.09 3.93
C PHE A 70 4.61 8.16 5.47
N GLY A 71 5.66 7.75 6.20
CA GLY A 71 5.70 7.86 7.67
C GLY A 71 5.66 9.30 8.18
N GLU A 72 6.32 10.23 7.48
CA GLU A 72 6.27 11.68 7.71
C GLU A 72 4.85 12.20 7.48
N HIS A 73 4.22 11.85 6.35
CA HIS A 73 2.85 12.20 6.02
C HIS A 73 1.87 11.78 7.12
N LEU A 74 2.02 10.57 7.68
CA LEU A 74 1.16 10.09 8.77
C LEU A 74 1.18 10.96 10.03
N ARG A 75 2.21 11.79 10.25
CA ARG A 75 2.28 12.70 11.41
C ARG A 75 1.25 13.83 11.32
N SER A 76 0.91 14.26 10.11
CA SER A 76 -0.05 15.35 9.86
C SER A 76 -1.18 14.92 8.89
N CYS A 77 -1.42 13.62 8.75
CA CYS A 77 -2.35 13.08 7.78
C CYS A 77 -3.78 13.58 8.02
N ARG A 78 -4.37 14.17 6.97
CA ARG A 78 -5.79 14.59 6.91
C ARG A 78 -6.59 13.83 5.84
N CYS A 79 -6.02 12.77 5.29
CA CYS A 79 -6.67 11.96 4.25
C CYS A 79 -8.02 11.39 4.73
N PRO A 80 -8.99 11.20 3.82
CA PRO A 80 -10.31 10.70 4.17
C PRO A 80 -10.22 9.32 4.84
N ARG A 81 -10.97 9.06 5.91
CA ARG A 81 -10.90 7.79 6.69
C ARG A 81 -11.08 6.51 5.85
N ALA A 82 -11.78 6.60 4.73
CA ALA A 82 -11.93 5.48 3.79
C ALA A 82 -10.59 5.03 3.19
N LYS A 83 -9.64 5.96 3.04
CA LYS A 83 -8.28 5.75 2.54
C LYS A 83 -7.20 6.04 3.58
N GLY A 84 -7.55 6.51 4.77
CA GLY A 84 -6.62 7.02 5.77
C GLY A 84 -6.48 6.09 6.98
N GLY A 85 -5.25 5.90 7.44
CA GLY A 85 -4.93 5.27 8.73
C GLY A 85 -4.40 6.28 9.74
N ARG A 86 -4.64 6.04 11.05
CA ARG A 86 -3.82 6.70 12.10
C ARG A 86 -2.37 6.23 11.95
N ARG A 87 -1.42 7.06 12.40
CA ARG A 87 -0.03 6.63 12.61
C ARG A 87 -0.02 5.51 13.66
N ASN A 88 -0.04 4.28 13.22
CA ASN A 88 0.07 3.10 14.04
C ASN A 88 0.96 2.07 13.35
N HIS A 89 1.49 1.12 14.13
CA HIS A 89 2.36 0.07 13.65
C HIS A 89 1.75 -0.69 12.46
N HIS A 90 0.46 -1.03 12.51
CA HIS A 90 -0.22 -1.72 11.42
C HIS A 90 -0.28 -0.92 10.10
N THR A 91 -0.38 0.39 10.16
CA THR A 91 -0.41 1.23 8.95
C THR A 91 0.94 1.21 8.25
N ILE A 92 2.03 1.36 9.01
CA ILE A 92 3.40 1.30 8.48
C ILE A 92 3.76 -0.12 8.01
N TYR A 93 3.36 -1.14 8.77
CA TYR A 93 3.63 -2.52 8.41
C TYR A 93 2.84 -2.96 7.17
N GLY A 94 1.55 -2.60 7.08
CA GLY A 94 0.75 -2.82 5.88
C GLY A 94 1.31 -2.09 4.65
N ALA A 95 1.78 -0.85 4.83
CA ALA A 95 2.48 -0.10 3.79
C ALA A 95 3.76 -0.80 3.31
N ARG A 96 4.56 -1.35 4.23
CA ARG A 96 5.75 -2.16 3.91
C ARG A 96 5.41 -3.42 3.11
N LEU A 97 4.38 -4.15 3.54
CA LEU A 97 3.93 -5.35 2.83
C LEU A 97 3.41 -5.02 1.43
N PHE A 98 2.66 -3.92 1.28
CA PHE A 98 2.18 -3.51 -0.03
C PHE A 98 3.31 -3.11 -0.96
N ARG A 99 4.31 -2.34 -0.47
CA ARG A 99 5.52 -2.04 -1.25
C ARG A 99 6.24 -3.31 -1.67
N ARG A 100 6.41 -4.29 -0.77
CA ARG A 100 7.01 -5.59 -1.11
C ARG A 100 6.20 -6.29 -2.21
N HIS A 101 4.88 -6.29 -2.11
CA HIS A 101 4.02 -6.87 -3.14
C HIS A 101 4.21 -6.18 -4.50
N LEU A 102 4.29 -4.85 -4.54
CA LEU A 102 4.57 -4.11 -5.78
C LEU A 102 5.97 -4.43 -6.34
N VAL A 103 6.96 -4.66 -5.49
CA VAL A 103 8.31 -5.11 -5.90
C VAL A 103 8.25 -6.51 -6.51
N GLU A 104 7.53 -7.44 -5.89
CA GLU A 104 7.35 -8.81 -6.40
C GLU A 104 6.63 -8.84 -7.76
N LEU A 105 5.77 -7.86 -8.01
CA LEU A 105 5.12 -7.65 -9.32
C LEU A 105 6.00 -6.93 -10.35
N GLY A 106 7.21 -6.48 -9.97
CA GLY A 106 8.12 -5.71 -10.83
C GLY A 106 7.70 -4.25 -11.06
N LEU A 107 6.77 -3.72 -10.25
CA LEU A 107 6.20 -2.38 -10.40
C LEU A 107 6.88 -1.35 -9.51
N CYS A 108 7.31 -1.73 -8.32
CA CYS A 108 8.15 -0.87 -7.47
C CYS A 108 9.61 -1.23 -7.72
N ARG A 109 10.48 -0.20 -7.76
CA ARG A 109 11.89 -0.45 -7.53
C ARG A 109 12.05 -1.01 -6.11
N SER A 110 12.62 -2.21 -6.04
CA SER A 110 13.36 -2.60 -4.84
C SER A 110 14.29 -1.43 -4.53
N ALA A 111 14.38 -1.01 -3.27
CA ALA A 111 15.59 -0.29 -2.87
C ALA A 111 16.73 -1.30 -3.00
N ALA A 112 17.18 -1.52 -4.23
CA ALA A 112 18.37 -2.28 -4.52
C ALA A 112 19.46 -1.54 -3.76
N VAL A 113 20.05 -2.25 -2.81
CA VAL A 113 21.38 -1.95 -2.29
C VAL A 113 22.23 -1.42 -3.44
N GLY A 114 22.94 -0.32 -3.18
CA GLY A 114 23.69 0.42 -4.17
C GLY A 114 24.36 -0.48 -5.19
N GLN A 115 24.13 -0.17 -6.45
CA GLN A 115 24.89 -0.67 -7.58
C GLN A 115 26.36 -0.31 -7.29
N ALA A 116 27.12 -1.26 -6.73
CA ALA A 116 28.57 -1.15 -6.74
C ALA A 116 28.98 -1.35 -8.21
N PRO A 117 29.70 -0.40 -8.83
CA PRO A 117 30.24 -0.64 -10.15
C PRO A 117 31.24 -1.79 -10.04
N ALA A 118 31.02 -2.81 -10.85
CA ALA A 118 31.99 -3.86 -11.09
C ALA A 118 33.04 -3.32 -12.04
N GLU A 119 34.27 -3.10 -11.57
CA GLU A 119 35.43 -2.80 -12.41
C GLU A 119 36.72 -3.28 -11.70
N PRO A 120 37.79 -3.60 -12.44
CA PRO A 120 38.05 -4.84 -13.16
C PRO A 120 39.08 -5.77 -12.49
#